data_AF-A0A9Q6K979-F1
#
_entry.id   AF-A0A9Q6K979-F1
#
_cell.length_a   1.000
_cell.length_b   1.000
_cell.length_c   1.000
_cell.angle_alpha   90.00
_cell.angle_beta   90.00
_cell.angle_gamma   90.00
#
_symmetry.space_group_name_H-M   'P 1'
#
loop_
_entity.id
_entity.type
_entity.pdbx_description
1 polymer ?
#
loop_
_entity_poly.entity_id
_entity_poly.type
_entity_poly.pdbx_seq_one_letter_code
_entity_poly.pdbx_strand_id
1 'polypeptide(L)' 'MLKVKAAKDVRVPYEDSPHRYIEQEVVEVDNSLYYQRRIADGDLIVVTDKVQQREIK' A
#
# COMPACT_ATOMS: atom_id res chain seq x y z
N MET A 1 2.27 -11.30 -0.84
CA MET A 1 1.91 -10.26 0.14
C MET A 1 2.65 -8.98 -0.23
N LEU A 2 2.03 -7.82 -0.01
CA LEU A 2 2.53 -6.48 -0.28
C LEU A 2 2.61 -5.71 1.03
N LYS A 3 3.73 -5.01 1.26
CA LYS A 3 3.82 -4.01 2.34
C LYS A 3 3.39 -2.66 1.80
N VAL A 4 2.38 -2.06 2.41
CA VAL A 4 1.79 -0.79 1.96
C VAL A 4 1.50 0.12 3.13
N LYS A 5 1.38 1.41 2.84
CA LYS A 5 0.73 2.40 3.72
C LYS A 5 -0.15 3.32 2.90
N ALA A 6 -1.16 3.93 3.50
CA ALA A 6 -1.98 4.93 2.84
C ALA A 6 -1.19 6.22 2.59
N ALA A 7 -1.61 6.95 1.55
CA ALA A 7 -1.18 8.32 1.32
C ALA A 7 -1.53 9.21 2.52
N LYS A 8 -0.86 10.37 2.63
CA LYS A 8 -1.11 11.31 3.74
C LYS A 8 -2.57 11.75 3.73
N ASP A 9 -3.21 11.75 4.90
CA ASP A 9 -4.61 12.14 5.11
C ASP A 9 -5.64 11.26 4.36
N VAL A 10 -5.20 10.13 3.80
CA VAL A 10 -6.04 9.11 3.14
C VAL A 10 -6.23 7.92 4.08
N ARG A 11 -7.42 7.32 4.04
CA ARG A 11 -7.73 6.06 4.72
C ARG A 11 -8.30 5.10 3.68
N VAL A 12 -7.74 3.89 3.58
CA VAL A 12 -8.16 2.88 2.59
C VAL A 12 -8.83 1.71 3.31
N PRO A 13 -10.09 1.37 2.99
CA PRO A 13 -10.73 0.20 3.61
C PRO A 13 -9.95 -1.10 3.36
N TYR A 14 -10.02 -2.06 4.28
CA TYR A 14 -9.57 -3.41 3.97
C TYR A 14 -10.55 -4.11 3.03
N GLU A 15 -10.04 -4.91 2.09
CA GLU A 15 -10.83 -5.66 1.09
C GLU A 15 -11.93 -6.50 1.75
N ASP A 16 -11.59 -7.26 2.79
CA ASP A 16 -12.52 -8.16 3.49
C ASP A 16 -13.26 -7.49 4.66
N SER A 17 -12.90 -6.25 5.01
CA SER A 17 -13.39 -5.60 6.23
C SER A 17 -13.50 -4.08 6.04
N PRO A 18 -14.58 -3.58 5.40
CA PRO A 18 -14.69 -2.18 5.01
C PRO A 18 -14.83 -1.19 6.19
N HIS A 19 -15.06 -1.70 7.40
CA HIS A 19 -15.08 -0.89 8.63
C HIS A 19 -13.69 -0.70 9.25
N ARG A 20 -12.67 -1.44 8.78
CA ARG A 20 -11.27 -1.27 9.15
C ARG A 20 -10.54 -0.54 8.04
N TYR A 21 -9.52 0.23 8.40
CA TYR A 21 -8.80 1.08 7.46
C TYR A 21 -7.29 0.90 7.59
N ILE A 22 -6.64 0.91 6.44
CA ILE A 22 -5.20 1.13 6.28
C ILE A 22 -4.98 2.63 6.29
N GLU A 23 -4.10 3.07 7.18
CA GLU A 23 -3.70 4.47 7.36
C GLU A 23 -2.20 4.59 7.07
N GLN A 24 -1.50 5.53 7.68
CA GLN A 24 -0.10 5.82 7.35
C GLN A 24 0.91 4.82 7.97
N GLU A 25 0.44 3.94 8.85
CA GLU A 25 1.23 2.82 9.36
C GLU A 25 1.41 1.74 8.28
N VAL A 26 2.60 1.15 8.23
CA VAL A 26 2.92 0.10 7.26
C VAL A 26 2.25 -1.20 7.67
N VAL A 27 1.46 -1.76 6.76
CA VAL A 27 0.76 -3.03 6.94
C VAL A 27 1.09 -3.98 5.82
N GLU A 28 0.94 -5.27 6.08
CA GLU A 28 1.07 -6.32 5.08
C GLU A 28 -0.32 -6.78 4.62
N VAL A 29 -0.53 -6.82 3.30
CA VAL A 29 -1.80 -7.20 2.66
C VAL A 29 -1.56 -8.20 1.53
N ASP A 30 -2.61 -8.86 1.06
CA ASP A 30 -2.51 -9.73 -0.11
C ASP A 30 -2.30 -8.94 -1.40
N ASN A 31 -1.70 -9.60 -2.40
CA ASN A 31 -1.53 -9.01 -3.73
C ASN A 31 -2.80 -9.20 -4.58
N SER A 32 -3.91 -8.64 -4.09
CA SER A 32 -5.21 -8.71 -4.76
C SER A 32 -5.42 -7.56 -5.74
N LEU A 33 -6.40 -7.72 -6.64
CA LEU A 33 -6.76 -6.67 -7.59
C LEU A 33 -7.27 -5.41 -6.89
N TYR A 34 -7.94 -5.54 -5.73
CA TYR A 34 -8.39 -4.41 -4.94
C TYR A 34 -7.21 -3.52 -4.55
N TYR A 35 -6.19 -4.08 -3.87
CA TYR A 35 -5.05 -3.29 -3.43
C TYR A 35 -4.19 -2.78 -4.59
N GLN A 36 -4.05 -3.54 -5.68
CA GLN A 36 -3.39 -3.07 -6.90
C GLN A 36 -4.04 -1.80 -7.47
N ARG A 37 -5.38 -1.74 -7.50
CA ARG A 37 -6.11 -0.53 -7.93
C ARG A 37 -5.87 0.64 -7.00
N ARG A 38 -5.95 0.43 -5.68
CA ARG A 38 -5.65 1.49 -4.70
C ARG A 38 -4.21 2.00 -4.81
N ILE A 39 -3.26 1.14 -5.19
CA ILE A 39 -1.88 1.55 -5.50
C ILE A 39 -1.83 2.38 -6.79
N ALA A 40 -2.50 1.94 -7.85
CA ALA A 40 -2.55 2.65 -9.13
C ALA A 40 -3.22 4.03 -9.01
N ASP A 41 -4.23 4.17 -8.15
CA ASP A 41 -4.92 5.41 -7.84
C ASP A 41 -4.08 6.36 -6.96
N GLY A 42 -2.98 5.88 -6.38
CA GLY A 42 -2.11 6.62 -5.48
C GLY A 42 -2.59 6.69 -4.03
N ASP A 43 -3.67 5.98 -3.70
CA ASP A 43 -4.22 5.90 -2.35
C ASP A 43 -3.36 5.03 -1.42
N LEU A 44 -2.73 3.98 -1.97
CA LEU A 44 -1.74 3.14 -1.28
C LEU A 44 -0.36 3.31 -1.90
N ILE A 45 0.66 3.35 -1.04
CA ILE A 45 2.06 3.46 -1.41
C ILE A 45 2.75 2.15 -1.00
N VAL A 46 3.35 1.46 -1.96
CA VAL A 46 4.16 0.26 -1.69
C VAL A 46 5.42 0.66 -0.95
N VAL A 47 5.66 0.04 0.20
CA VAL A 47 6.88 0.20 0.97
C VAL A 47 7.80 -0.97 0.64
N THR A 48 8.83 -0.70 -0.15
CA THR A 48 9.89 -1.68 -0.38
C THR A 48 10.95 -1.50 0.71
N ASP A 49 11.44 -2.59 1.31
CA ASP A 49 12.57 -2.55 2.24
C ASP A 49 13.92 -2.28 1.52
N LYS A 50 13.89 -1.73 0.30
CA LYS A 50 15.09 -1.54 -0.53
C LYS A 50 15.78 -0.21 -0.24
N VAL A 51 16.70 -0.28 0.72
CA VAL A 51 18.06 0.21 0.44
C VAL A 51 18.51 -0.40 -0.92
N GLN A 52 18.98 0.43 -1.85
CA GLN A 52 19.32 0.13 -3.26
C GLN A 52 18.17 -0.20 -4.23
N GLN A 53 17.69 0.82 -4.97
CA GLN A 53 17.58 0.79 -6.44
C GLN A 53 17.85 2.18 -7.02
N ARG A 54 19.13 2.59 -6.99
CA ARG A 54 19.74 3.48 -7.98
C ARG A 54 21.08 2.86 -8.35
N GLU A 55 21.05 1.79 -9.13
CA GLU A 55 22.18 1.51 -10.01
C GLU A 55 21.90 2.26 -11.31
N ILE A 56 22.57 3.40 -11.38
CA ILE A 56 22.69 4.24 -12.57
C ILE A 56 23.44 3.39 -13.60
N LYS A 57 22.85 3.21 -14.77
CA LYS A 57 23.55 2.65 -15.94
C LYS A 57 24.30 3.76 -16.66
#